data_AF-A0A1J4WWI0-F1
#
_entry.id   AF-A0A1J4WWI0-F1
#
_cell.length_a   1.000
_cell.length_b   1.000
_cell.length_c   1.000
_cell.angle_alpha   90.00
_cell.angle_beta   90.00
_cell.angle_gamma   90.00
#
_symmetry.space_group_name_H-M   'P 1'
#
loop_
_entity.id
_entity.type
_entity.pdbx_description
1 polymer ?
#
loop_
_entity_poly.entity_id
_entity_poly.type
_entity_poly.pdbx_seq_one_letter_code
_entity_poly.pdbx_strand_id
1 'polypeptide(L)' 'MAFASCIINAKLFIGSIAIHEKLDGSGLRLTYPTKKAGSQNLTIFHPLEPNLSKAMEQAIFAEYERLYG' A
#
# COMPACT_ATOMS: atom_id res chain seq x y z
N MET A 1 -9.76 7.56 -3.51
CA MET A 1 -9.19 7.13 -2.21
C MET A 1 -9.72 5.74 -1.88
N ALA A 2 -8.86 4.73 -1.74
CA ALA A 2 -9.25 3.34 -1.54
C ALA A 2 -8.29 2.59 -0.61
N PHE A 3 -8.63 1.35 -0.26
CA PHE A 3 -7.74 0.43 0.43
C PHE A 3 -7.51 -0.82 -0.43
N ALA A 4 -6.30 -1.35 -0.35
CA ALA A 4 -5.88 -2.57 -1.02
C ALA A 4 -5.37 -3.61 -0.01
N SER A 5 -5.36 -4.84 -0.49
CA SER A 5 -4.70 -5.96 0.15
C SER A 5 -3.98 -6.79 -0.91
N CYS A 6 -2.87 -7.42 -0.55
CA CYS A 6 -2.14 -8.28 -1.48
C CYS A 6 -1.62 -9.54 -0.80
N ILE A 7 -1.31 -10.54 -1.62
CA ILE A 7 -0.65 -11.78 -1.22
C ILE A 7 0.69 -11.83 -1.94
N ILE A 8 1.79 -11.86 -1.20
CA ILE A 8 3.15 -11.96 -1.74
C ILE A 8 3.55 -13.43 -1.78
N ASN A 9 3.88 -13.93 -2.97
CA ASN A 9 4.41 -15.28 -3.21
C ASN A 9 3.61 -16.42 -2.57
N ALA A 10 2.28 -16.27 -2.45
CA ALA A 10 1.38 -17.20 -1.75
C ALA A 10 1.80 -17.50 -0.28
N LYS A 11 2.59 -16.62 0.34
CA LYS A 11 3.23 -16.85 1.64
C LYS A 11 2.90 -15.78 2.67
N LEU A 12 2.63 -14.55 2.22
CA LEU A 12 2.38 -13.42 3.11
C LEU A 12 1.17 -12.64 2.63
N PHE A 13 0.16 -12.53 3.48
CA PHE A 13 -0.97 -11.63 3.27
C PHE A 13 -0.72 -10.29 3.97
N ILE A 14 -0.98 -9.20 3.27
CA ILE A 14 -0.92 -7.84 3.81
C ILE A 14 -2.22 -7.14 3.45
N GLY A 15 -3.04 -6.86 4.46
CA GLY A 15 -4.24 -6.05 4.33
C GLY A 15 -3.97 -4.57 4.63
N SER A 16 -5.00 -3.73 4.50
CA SER A 16 -5.01 -2.34 4.98
C SER A 16 -3.93 -1.42 4.38
N ILE A 17 -3.55 -1.64 3.12
CA ILE A 17 -2.66 -0.74 2.37
C ILE A 17 -3.52 0.40 1.83
N ALA A 18 -3.21 1.66 2.16
CA ALA A 18 -3.99 2.79 1.69
C ALA A 18 -3.48 3.29 0.34
N ILE A 19 -4.41 3.59 -0.58
CA ILE A 19 -4.14 4.25 -1.87
C ILE A 19 -4.65 5.69 -1.77
N HIS A 20 -3.73 6.64 -1.93
CA HIS A 20 -4.02 8.06 -1.86
C HIS A 20 -3.20 8.88 -2.84
N GLU A 21 -3.70 10.06 -3.18
CA GLU A 21 -2.98 11.01 -4.02
C GLU A 21 -1.74 11.54 -3.30
N LYS A 22 -0.70 11.80 -4.08
CA LYS A 22 0.45 12.58 -3.64
C LYS A 22 0.01 14.01 -3.39
N LEU A 23 0.68 14.68 -2.45
CA LEU A 23 0.33 16.05 -2.06
C LEU A 23 0.49 17.06 -3.22
N ASP A 24 1.34 16.75 -4.19
CA ASP A 24 1.58 17.57 -5.38
C ASP A 24 0.63 17.24 -6.55
N GLY A 25 -0.30 16.28 -6.39
CA GLY A 25 -1.21 15.84 -7.43
C GLY A 25 -0.55 15.04 -8.56
N SER A 26 0.75 14.71 -8.48
CA SER A 26 1.50 14.03 -9.55
C SER A 26 1.15 12.55 -9.73
N GLY A 27 0.22 12.02 -8.93
CA GLY A 27 -0.27 10.65 -9.02
C GLY A 27 -0.60 10.04 -7.67
N LEU A 28 -0.61 8.71 -7.63
CA LEU A 28 -0.92 7.93 -6.43
C LEU A 28 0.35 7.55 -5.65
N ARG A 29 0.18 7.27 -4.36
CA ARG A 29 1.17 6.65 -3.48
C ARG A 29 0.49 5.59 -2.62
N LEU A 30 1.29 4.71 -2.02
CA LEU A 30 0.84 3.74 -1.04
C LEU A 30 1.30 4.14 0.36
N THR A 31 0.43 3.95 1.34
CA THR A 31 0.83 3.90 2.76
C THR A 31 0.53 2.53 3.34
N TYR A 32 1.45 2.07 4.19
CA TYR A 32 1.38 0.74 4.74
C TYR A 32 0.66 0.70 6.09
N PRO A 33 0.17 -0.48 6.51
CA PRO A 33 -0.63 -0.62 7.71
C PRO A 33 0.10 -0.12 8.96
N THR A 34 -0.61 0.69 9.73
CA THR A 34 -0.20 1.11 11.07
C THR A 34 -1.30 0.77 12.06
N LYS A 35 -0.94 0.55 13.32
CA LYS A 35 -1.87 0.34 14.42
C LYS A 35 -1.64 1.38 15.49
N LYS A 36 -2.70 2.06 15.91
CA LYS A 36 -2.64 2.97 17.05
C LYS A 36 -2.54 2.14 18.34
N ALA A 37 -1.53 2.40 19.16
CA ALA A 37 -1.32 1.81 20.47
C ALA A 37 -1.10 2.95 21.48
N GLY A 38 -2.15 3.28 22.23
CA GLY A 38 -2.18 4.46 23.09
C GLY A 38 -2.06 5.75 22.27
N SER A 39 -1.01 6.53 22.54
CA SER A 39 -0.70 7.78 21.81
C SER A 39 0.19 7.57 20.58
N GLN A 40 0.71 6.35 20.34
CA GLN A 40 1.66 6.07 19.27
C GLN A 40 1.02 5.33 18.10
N ASN A 41 1.52 5.56 16.88
CA ASN A 41 1.20 4.76 15.70
C ASN A 41 2.36 3.81 15.43
N LEU A 42 2.11 2.51 15.57
CA LEU A 42 3.09 1.47 15.31
C LEU A 42 2.97 1.00 13.87
N THR A 43 4.08 1.02 13.13
CA THR A 43 4.14 0.41 11.80
C THR A 43 4.00 -1.10 11.93
N ILE A 44 3.01 -1.68 11.26
CA ILE A 44 2.79 -3.13 11.25
C ILE A 44 3.58 -3.79 10.13
N PHE A 45 3.63 -3.15 8.97
CA PHE A 45 4.36 -3.63 7.81
C PHE A 45 4.91 -2.46 7.02
N HIS A 46 6.08 -2.66 6.41
CA HIS A 46 6.58 -1.86 5.30
C HIS A 46 7.55 -2.74 4.51
N PRO A 47 7.61 -2.62 3.17
CA PRO A 47 8.64 -3.31 2.41
C PRO A 47 10.01 -2.75 2.77
N LEU A 48 10.96 -3.63 3.05
CA LEU A 48 12.34 -3.25 3.30
C LEU A 48 13.10 -2.99 1.99
N GLU A 49 12.85 -3.85 1.00
CA GLU A 49 13.55 -3.81 -0.29
C GLU A 49 12.83 -2.90 -1.30
N PRO A 50 13.56 -1.98 -1.97
CA PRO A 50 12.97 -1.08 -2.97
C PRO A 50 12.25 -1.82 -4.11
N ASN A 51 12.80 -2.97 -4.53
CA ASN A 51 12.20 -3.80 -5.58
C ASN A 51 10.84 -4.36 -5.16
N LEU A 52 10.68 -4.73 -3.88
CA LEU A 52 9.41 -5.18 -3.36
C LEU A 52 8.39 -4.04 -3.33
N SER A 53 8.79 -2.86 -2.82
CA SER A 53 7.90 -1.69 -2.80
C SER A 53 7.41 -1.34 -4.20
N LYS A 54 8.32 -1.30 -5.18
CA LYS A 54 7.98 -0.98 -6.57
C LYS A 54 7.05 -2.02 -7.20
N ALA A 55 7.29 -3.31 -6.96
CA ALA A 55 6.43 -4.37 -7.46
C ALA A 55 5.01 -4.29 -6.86
N MET A 56 4.92 -3.97 -5.56
CA MET A 56 3.64 -3.74 -4.88
C MET A 56 2.89 -2.54 -5.46
N GLU A 57 3.58 -1.40 -5.65
CA GLU A 57 3.00 -0.20 -6.27
C GLU A 57 2.46 -0.48 -7.67
N GLN A 58 3.26 -1.12 -8.53
CA GLN A 58 2.87 -1.45 -9.90
C GLN A 58 1.62 -2.34 -9.93
N ALA A 59 1.61 -3.41 -9.14
CA ALA A 59 0.49 -4.35 -9.11
C ALA A 59 -0.79 -3.70 -8.55
N ILE A 60 -0.67 -2.92 -7.46
CA ILE A 60 -1.82 -2.31 -6.80
C ILE A 60 -2.39 -1.16 -7.65
N PHE A 61 -1.54 -0.32 -8.25
CA PHE A 61 -2.02 0.77 -9.11
C PHE A 61 -2.61 0.25 -10.42
N ALA A 62 -2.05 -0.80 -11.01
CA ALA A 62 -2.65 -1.43 -12.19
C ALA A 62 -4.05 -1.96 -11.89
N GLU A 63 -4.25 -2.60 -10.73
CA GLU A 63 -5.57 -3.08 -10.33
C GLU A 63 -6.53 -1.93 -9.98
N TYR A 64 -6.04 -0.86 -9.36
CA TYR A 64 -6.83 0.35 -9.11
C TYR A 64 -7.30 0.98 -10.42
N GLU A 65 -6.41 1.18 -11.39
CA GLU A 65 -6.75 1.69 -12.72
C GLU A 65 -7.77 0.78 -13.42
N ARG A 66 -7.60 -0.54 -13.32
CA ARG A 66 -8.54 -1.50 -13.93
C ARG A 66 -9.97 -1.41 -13.34
N LEU A 67 -10.10 -1.02 -12.08
CA LEU A 67 -11.38 -0.92 -11.38
C LEU A 67 -12.03 0.46 -11.48
N TYR A 68 -11.24 1.52 -11.62
CA TYR A 68 -11.70 2.90 -11.47
C TYR A 68 -11.32 3.84 -12.63
N GLY A 69 -10.51 3.37 -13.60
CA GLY A 69 -10.25 4.05 -14.88
C GLY A 69 -11.33 3.72 -15.90
#